data_AF-A0A2A6M5E9-F1
#
_entry.id   AF-A0A2A6M5E9-F1
#
_cell.length_a   1.000
_cell.length_b   1.000
_cell.length_c   1.000
_cell.angle_alpha   90.00
_cell.angle_beta   90.00
_cell.angle_gamma   90.00
#
_symmetry.space_group_name_H-M   'P 1'
#
loop_
_entity.id
_entity.type
_entity.pdbx_description
1 polymer ?
#
loop_
_entity_poly.entity_id
_entity_poly.type
_entity_poly.pdbx_seq_one_letter_code
_entity_poly.pdbx_strand_id
1 'polypeptide(L)' 'MMTFSDEAALALACEELQMTRDEIIRIIREWLQSYGYLSVHELDEGSETEGSA' A
#
# COMPACT_ATOMS: atom_id res chain seq x y z
N MET A 1 -18.72 20.20 2.22
CA MET A 1 -18.22 18.81 2.11
C MET A 1 -16.81 18.81 2.65
N MET A 2 -16.56 18.20 3.81
CA MET A 2 -15.20 18.13 4.37
C MET A 2 -14.39 17.17 3.50
N THR A 3 -13.49 17.70 2.69
CA THR A 3 -12.47 16.92 2.00
C THR A 3 -11.38 16.64 3.03
N PHE A 4 -11.47 15.52 3.74
CA PHE A 4 -10.33 15.05 4.52
C PHE A 4 -9.22 14.73 3.53
N SER A 5 -8.06 15.39 3.66
CA SER A 5 -6.86 14.92 3.00
C SER A 5 -6.56 13.49 3.46
N ASP A 6 -5.94 12.68 2.61
CA ASP A 6 -5.63 11.27 2.93
C ASP A 6 -4.85 11.14 4.25
N GLU A 7 -4.00 12.11 4.56
CA GLU A 7 -3.25 12.21 5.82
C GLU A 7 -4.14 12.46 7.04
N ALA A 8 -5.19 13.26 6.90
CA ALA A 8 -6.12 13.53 7.99
C ALA A 8 -7.00 12.30 8.27
N ALA A 9 -7.41 11.60 7.21
CA ALA A 9 -8.13 10.34 7.34
C ALA A 9 -7.25 9.25 8.00
N LEU A 10 -5.97 9.18 7.63
CA LEU A 10 -5.03 8.24 8.22
C LEU A 10 -4.74 8.56 9.69
N ALA A 11 -4.57 9.84 10.04
CA ALA A 11 -4.37 10.27 11.42
C ALA A 11 -5.57 9.92 12.31
N LEU A 12 -6.79 10.18 11.82
CA LEU A 12 -8.01 9.81 12.54
C LEU A 12 -8.11 8.29 12.72
N ALA A 13 -7.79 7.50 11.68
CA ALA A 13 -7.79 6.05 11.79
C ALA A 13 -6.77 5.55 12.83
N CYS A 14 -5.58 6.14 12.91
CA CYS A 14 -4.60 5.83 13.96
C CYS A 14 -5.16 6.08 15.37
N GLU A 15 -5.83 7.22 15.56
CA GLU A 15 -6.45 7.59 16.84
C GLU A 15 -7.60 6.65 17.20
N GLU A 16 -8.55 6.43 16.31
CA GLU A 16 -9.75 5.62 16.58
C GLU A 16 -9.42 4.14 16.81
N LEU A 17 -8.48 3.59 16.05
CA LEU A 17 -8.10 2.18 16.14
C LEU A 17 -7.03 1.92 17.21
N GLN A 18 -6.45 2.97 17.80
CA GLN A 18 -5.33 2.87 18.74
C GLN A 18 -4.14 2.09 18.14
N MET A 19 -3.87 2.33 16.87
CA MET A 19 -2.81 1.65 16.11
C MET A 19 -1.83 2.67 15.55
N THR A 20 -0.61 2.23 15.31
CA THR A 20 0.39 3.04 14.65
C THR A 20 0.06 3.18 13.15
N ARG A 21 0.58 4.26 12.57
CA ARG A 21 0.46 4.52 11.13
C ARG A 21 0.97 3.34 10.29
N ASP A 22 2.08 2.74 10.70
CA ASP A 22 2.70 1.62 9.98
C ASP A 22 1.81 0.36 10.00
N GLU A 23 1.16 0.09 11.13
CA GLU A 23 0.24 -1.04 11.25
C GLU A 23 -1.00 -0.87 10.36
N ILE A 24 -1.57 0.33 10.33
CA ILE A 24 -2.73 0.64 9.46
C ILE A 24 -2.33 0.56 7.98
N ILE A 25 -1.18 1.12 7.60
CA ILE A 25 -0.69 1.04 6.21
C ILE A 25 -0.44 -0.42 5.82
N ARG A 26 0.12 -1.25 6.72
CA ARG A 26 0.32 -2.68 6.48
C ARG A 26 -1.01 -3.38 6.19
N ILE A 27 -2.03 -3.14 7.02
CA ILE A 27 -3.37 -3.73 6.85
C ILE A 27 -4.01 -3.28 5.54
N ILE A 28 -3.97 -1.99 5.23
CA ILE A 28 -4.52 -1.46 3.96
C ILE A 28 -3.82 -2.11 2.76
N ARG A 29 -2.50 -2.27 2.82
CA ARG A 29 -1.72 -2.93 1.77
C ARG A 29 -2.12 -4.39 1.62
N GLU A 30 -2.17 -5.15 2.71
CA GLU A 30 -2.57 -6.56 2.72
C GLU A 30 -3.99 -6.73 2.18
N TRP A 31 -4.89 -5.84 2.57
CA TRP A 31 -6.26 -5.80 2.06
C TRP A 31 -6.28 -5.52 0.55
N LEU A 32 -5.62 -4.47 0.06
CA LEU A 32 -5.57 -4.16 -1.37
C LEU A 32 -4.92 -5.27 -2.21
N GLN A 33 -3.92 -5.97 -1.67
CA GLN A 33 -3.33 -7.15 -2.29
C GLN A 33 -4.34 -8.31 -2.37
N SER A 34 -5.07 -8.59 -1.29
CA SER A 34 -6.07 -9.67 -1.25
C SER A 34 -7.22 -9.46 -2.25
N TYR A 35 -7.56 -8.22 -2.57
CA TYR A 35 -8.60 -7.89 -3.53
C TYR A 35 -8.07 -7.72 -4.97
N GLY A 36 -6.77 -7.93 -5.19
CA GLY A 36 -6.13 -7.80 -6.51
C GLY A 36 -5.97 -6.37 -7.01
N TYR A 37 -6.13 -5.36 -6.13
CA TYR A 37 -5.94 -3.94 -6.47
C TYR A 37 -4.48 -3.51 -6.42
N LEU A 38 -3.66 -4.18 -5.60
CA LEU A 38 -2.22 -4.21 -5.81
C LEU A 38 -1.90 -5.49 -6.56
N SER A 39 -1.40 -5.38 -7.80
CA SER A 39 -0.56 -6.45 -8.33
C SER A 39 0.52 -6.71 -7.27
N VAL A 40 0.52 -7.90 -6.67
CA VAL A 40 1.73 -8.41 -6.03
C VAL A 40 2.80 -8.17 -7.08
N HIS A 41 3.78 -7.31 -6.80
CA HIS A 41 4.97 -7.30 -7.64
C HIS A 41 5.49 -8.73 -7.50
N GLU A 42 5.13 -9.60 -8.44
CA GLU A 42 6.09 -10.55 -8.97
C GLU A 42 7.27 -9.65 -9.30
N LEU A 43 8.26 -9.68 -8.41
CA LEU A 43 9.57 -9.16 -8.71
C LEU A 43 9.85 -9.67 -10.11
N ASP A 44 10.05 -8.75 -11.06
CA ASP A 44 10.51 -9.08 -12.40
C ASP A 44 11.90 -9.72 -12.25
N GLU A 45 11.94 -10.99 -11.86
CA GLU A 45 13.09 -11.89 -11.92
C GLU A 45 13.26 -12.23 -13.40
N GLY A 46 13.66 -11.26 -14.21
CA GLY A 46 13.63 -11.47 -15.65
C GLY A 46 14.13 -10.36 -16.56
N SER A 47 14.81 -9.33 -16.06
CA SER A 47 15.53 -8.41 -16.94
C SER A 47 17.03 -8.71 -16.95
N GLU A 48 17.39 -9.94 -17.32
CA GLU A 48 18.67 -10.17 -17.99
C GLU A 48 18.57 -9.56 -19.38
N THR A 49 18.89 -8.27 -19.49
CA THR A 49 19.26 -7.68 -20.77
C THR A 49 20.65 -8.19 -21.14
N GLU A 50 20.75 -9.43 -21.62
CA GLU A 50 21.84 -9.81 -22.52
C GLU A 50 21.69 -8.99 -23.81
N GLY A 51 22.22 -7.78 -23.77
CA GLY A 51 22.44 -6.97 -24.96
C GLY A 51 23.50 -7.65 -25.84
N SER A 52 23.05 -8.55 -26.71
CA SER A 52 23.80 -8.98 -27.89
C SER A 52 23.10 -8.41 -29.12
N ALA A 53 23.61 -7.28 -29.59
CA ALA A 53 23.49 -6.77 -30.97
C ALA A 53 24.51 -5.65 -31.20
#